data_AF-A0A2D5W7B2-F1
#
_entry.id   AF-A0A2D5W7B2-F1
#
_cell.length_a   1.000
_cell.length_b   1.000
_cell.length_c   1.000
_cell.angle_alpha   90.00
_cell.angle_beta   90.00
_cell.angle_gamma   90.00
#
_symmetry.space_group_name_H-M   'P 1'
#
loop_
_entity.id
_entity.type
_entity.pdbx_description
1 polymer ?
#
loop_
_entity_poly.entity_id
_entity_poly.type
_entity_poly.pdbx_seq_one_letter_code
_entity_poly.pdbx_strand_id
1 'polypeptide(L)' 'MAAHLQTVLTSSSISIPITSGELALGTWQGLFLAEHRTSPQERSLVIHITGD' A
#
# COMPACT_ATOMS: atom_id res chain seq x y z
N MET A 1 -6.96 17.53 -9.13
CA MET A 1 -7.93 16.60 -9.75
C MET A 1 -7.28 15.29 -10.18
N ALA A 2 -6.22 15.31 -11.02
CA ALA A 2 -5.59 14.09 -11.56
C ALA A 2 -5.17 13.03 -10.51
N ALA A 3 -4.62 13.46 -9.37
CA ALA A 3 -4.21 12.55 -8.30
C ALA A 3 -5.36 11.69 -7.75
N HIS A 4 -6.60 12.20 -7.70
CA HIS A 4 -7.75 11.42 -7.23
C HIS A 4 -8.08 10.27 -8.18
N LEU A 5 -8.04 10.52 -9.49
CA LEU A 5 -8.26 9.48 -10.49
C LEU A 5 -7.16 8.42 -10.45
N GLN A 6 -5.89 8.85 -10.28
CA GLN A 6 -4.76 7.92 -10.15
C GLN A 6 -4.89 7.03 -8.91
N THR A 7 -5.31 7.57 -7.76
CA THR A 7 -5.58 6.78 -6.56
C THR A 7 -6.68 5.74 -6.78
N VAL A 8 -7.77 6.11 -7.47
CA VAL A 8 -8.84 5.14 -7.79
C VAL A 8 -8.31 3.99 -8.65
N LEU A 9 -7.42 4.29 -9.61
CA LEU A 9 -6.86 3.28 -10.51
C LEU A 9 -5.77 2.41 -9.87
N THR A 10 -5.08 2.92 -8.85
CA THR A 10 -3.93 2.24 -8.20
C THR A 10 -4.26 1.63 -6.84
N SER A 11 -5.49 1.83 -6.35
CA SER A 11 -5.92 1.53 -4.99
C SER A 11 -5.20 2.36 -3.91
N SER A 12 -5.87 2.54 -2.77
CA SER A 12 -5.29 3.16 -1.57
C SER A 12 -4.95 2.15 -0.47
N SER A 13 -5.27 0.87 -0.69
CA SER A 13 -5.04 -0.20 0.28
C SER A 13 -4.88 -1.55 -0.40
N ILE A 14 -4.12 -2.44 0.23
CA ILE A 14 -3.91 -3.83 -0.19
C ILE A 14 -3.95 -4.73 1.04
N SER A 15 -4.41 -5.97 0.86
CA SER A 15 -4.32 -7.02 1.88
C SER A 15 -3.17 -7.95 1.52
N ILE A 16 -2.32 -8.27 2.48
CA ILE A 16 -1.14 -9.13 2.30
C ILE A 16 -1.24 -10.26 3.32
N PRO A 17 -1.23 -11.54 2.89
CA PRO A 17 -1.21 -12.66 3.82
C PRO A 17 0.07 -12.66 4.65
N ILE A 18 -0.03 -13.10 5.91
CA ILE A 18 1.11 -13.35 6.78
C ILE A 18 1.17 -14.86 7.00
N THR A 19 2.32 -15.46 6.72
CA THR A 19 2.57 -16.89 6.89
C THR A 19 3.85 -17.08 7.68
N SER A 20 3.81 -17.89 8.73
CA SER A 20 4.97 -18.14 9.59
C SER A 20 5.63 -16.87 10.17
N GLY A 21 4.83 -15.83 10.42
CA GLY A 21 5.30 -14.54 10.95
C GLY A 21 5.89 -13.59 9.91
N GLU A 22 5.88 -13.94 8.63
CA GLU A 22 6.41 -13.12 7.53
C GLU A 22 5.33 -12.74 6.52
N LEU A 23 5.48 -11.57 5.87
CA LEU A 23 4.62 -11.20 4.74
C LEU A 23 4.83 -12.19 3.60
N ALA A 24 3.77 -12.83 3.14
CA ALA A 24 3.80 -13.82 2.06
C ALA A 24 3.92 -13.15 0.68
N LEU A 25 5.04 -12.48 0.45
CA LEU A 25 5.38 -11.83 -0.81
C LEU A 25 6.11 -12.82 -1.74
N GLY A 26 5.80 -12.77 -3.02
CA GLY A 26 6.58 -13.43 -4.05
C GLY A 26 7.95 -12.78 -4.24
N THR A 27 8.90 -13.49 -4.85
CA THR A 27 10.30 -13.06 -5.03
C THR A 27 10.47 -11.66 -5.63
N TRP A 28 9.51 -11.21 -6.45
CA TRP A 28 9.55 -9.93 -7.14
C TRP A 28 8.46 -8.95 -6.69
N GLN A 29 7.69 -9.28 -5.66
CA GLN A 29 6.67 -8.37 -5.13
C GLN A 29 7.33 -7.36 -4.19
N GLY A 30 7.06 -6.08 -4.44
CA GLY A 30 7.44 -4.96 -3.59
C GLY A 30 6.22 -4.14 -3.19
N LEU A 31 6.28 -3.52 -2.02
CA LEU A 31 5.25 -2.62 -1.52
C LEU A 31 5.72 -1.18 -1.70
N PHE A 32 4.88 -0.35 -2.31
CA PHE A 32 5.23 1.03 -2.64
C PHE A 32 4.16 1.99 -2.16
N LEU A 33 4.60 3.12 -1.62
CA LEU A 33 3.75 4.30 -1.42
C LEU A 33 3.90 5.21 -2.64
N ALA A 34 2.86 5.24 -3.49
CA ALA A 34 2.84 6.12 -4.66
C ALA A 34 2.27 7.50 -4.29
N GLU A 35 3.15 8.51 -4.19
CA GLU A 35 2.72 9.91 -4.01
C GLU A 35 2.31 10.51 -5.35
N HIS A 36 1.01 10.68 -5.55
CA HIS A 36 0.45 11.22 -6.80
C HIS A 36 0.39 12.76 -6.82
N ARG A 37 0.69 13.45 -5.70
CA ARG A 37 0.77 14.91 -5.64
C ARG A 37 2.18 15.37 -6.03
N THR A 38 2.24 16.46 -6.79
CA THR A 38 3.52 17.05 -7.22
C THR A 38 4.23 17.82 -6.11
N SER A 39 3.49 18.33 -5.13
CA SER A 39 4.07 18.93 -3.94
C SER A 39 4.38 17.85 -2.89
N PRO A 40 5.47 17.99 -2.10
CA PRO A 40 5.73 17.11 -0.98
C PRO A 40 4.57 17.08 0.00
N GLN A 41 4.29 15.91 0.54
CA GLN A 41 3.22 15.70 1.50
C GLN A 41 3.69 14.72 2.57
N GLU A 42 3.24 14.95 3.80
CA GLU A 42 3.35 13.95 4.85
C GLU A 42 2.23 12.92 4.68
N ARG A 43 2.58 11.64 4.88
CA ARG A 43 1.67 10.51 4.76
C ARG A 43 1.73 9.67 6.01
N SER A 44 0.57 9.22 6.44
CA SER A 44 0.43 8.22 7.50
C SER A 44 -0.11 6.93 6.87
N LEU A 45 0.50 5.81 7.22
CA LEU A 45 0.07 4.49 6.80
C LEU A 45 -0.55 3.79 8.01
N VAL A 46 -1.75 3.25 7.82
CA VAL A 46 -2.42 2.44 8.84
C VAL A 46 -2.19 0.98 8.50
N ILE A 47 -1.66 0.22 9.45
CA ILE A 47 -1.46 -1.21 9.34
C ILE A 47 -2.45 -1.89 10.28
N HIS A 48 -3.26 -2.79 9.71
CA HIS A 48 -4.20 -3.60 10.45
C HIS A 48 -3.81 -5.06 10.27
N ILE A 49 -3.57 -5.77 11.38
CA ILE A 49 -3.18 -7.19 11.38
C ILE A 49 -4.28 -7.97 12.12
N THR A 50 -4.80 -9.00 11.47
CA THR A 50 -5.83 -9.90 12.01
C THR A 50 -5.49 -11.33 11.65
N GLY A 51 -5.68 -12.23 12.60
CA GLY A 51 -5.38 -13.66 12.47
C GLY A 51 -5.21 -14.26 13.86
N ASP A 52 -5.04 -15.58 13.90
CA ASP A 52 -4.77 -16.37 15.11
C ASP A 52 -3.28 -16.75 15.20
#